data_AF-A0A2E6D5G5-F1
#
_entry.id   AF-A0A2E6D5G5-F1
#
_cell.length_a   1.000
_cell.length_b   1.000
_cell.length_c   1.000
_cell.angle_alpha   90.00
_cell.angle_beta   90.00
_cell.angle_gamma   90.00
#
_symmetry.space_group_name_H-M   'P 1'
#
loop_
_entity.id
_entity.type
_entity.pdbx_description
1 polymer ?
#
loop_
_entity_poly.entity_id
_entity_poly.type
_entity_poly.pdbx_seq_one_letter_code
_entity_poly.pdbx_strand_id
1 'polypeptide(L)'
;MNKRPKVLALSTLACMALVASSSAFDVDGSSGDWKANGKSYKLKHSAHERWDFVLPAERWHSADKAIELPGGLTFETEISGTNKIEIDANADGDCEETVRSTGFVTLRSKNTEGELVKYSVRLRNTGAKKFEWTTGSSMKGKVAGQTLHVFDQDGNGKYSDWGIDAVAVGSNKSASLLSKVVLMSGKLYHFDVTEDGMEVTVAPFDGETGTLNAVGDFESKGKLSSAVFQDGDISFCVAGFRKGVAVPVGTYSFVSGRVEKGSASASIRSGSMQSFAVFAGGETNVEWGADVTGEFSFQQKDDKVTVQSNFKFFGSAGEEYYNFQPRGKGPKIIIADAERGREIKEARFPES
;
A
#
# COMPACT_ATOMS: atom_id res chain seq x y z
N MET A 1 -24.96 -32.28 -54.51
CA MET A 1 -26.24 -31.94 -53.86
C MET A 1 -25.97 -31.27 -52.52
N ASN A 2 -26.47 -30.05 -52.39
CA ASN A 2 -26.79 -29.29 -51.18
C ASN A 2 -25.73 -29.08 -50.08
N LYS A 3 -24.86 -28.09 -50.32
CA LYS A 3 -24.35 -27.21 -49.25
C LYS A 3 -25.51 -26.32 -48.76
N ARG A 4 -25.99 -26.54 -47.53
CA ARG A 4 -26.81 -25.56 -46.81
C ARG A 4 -25.88 -24.53 -46.16
N PRO A 5 -26.11 -23.22 -46.31
CA PRO A 5 -25.40 -22.24 -45.50
C PRO A 5 -25.98 -22.24 -44.09
N LYS A 6 -25.12 -22.35 -43.07
CA LYS A 6 -25.48 -22.02 -41.69
C LYS A 6 -25.53 -20.50 -41.59
N VAL A 7 -26.74 -19.98 -41.45
CA VAL A 7 -27.02 -18.61 -41.02
C VAL A 7 -26.51 -18.50 -39.57
N LEU A 8 -25.42 -17.77 -39.34
CA LEU A 8 -25.09 -17.29 -38.01
C LEU A 8 -25.99 -16.08 -37.75
N ALA A 9 -26.90 -16.24 -36.81
CA ALA A 9 -27.68 -15.15 -36.25
C ALA A 9 -26.73 -14.16 -35.56
N LEU A 10 -26.69 -12.93 -36.07
CA LEU A 10 -26.21 -11.77 -35.33
C LEU A 10 -27.12 -11.61 -34.11
N SER A 11 -26.66 -12.03 -32.93
CA SER A 11 -27.26 -11.58 -31.67
C SER A 11 -26.70 -10.19 -31.38
N THR A 12 -27.46 -9.17 -31.74
CA THR A 12 -27.24 -7.79 -31.31
C THR A 12 -27.41 -7.76 -29.78
N LEU A 13 -26.31 -7.86 -29.05
CA LEU A 13 -26.30 -7.62 -27.61
C LEU A 13 -26.46 -6.11 -27.43
N ALA A 14 -27.68 -5.68 -27.13
CA ALA A 14 -27.94 -4.31 -26.74
C ALA A 14 -27.21 -4.04 -25.41
N CYS A 15 -26.12 -3.26 -25.47
CA CYS A 15 -25.55 -2.59 -24.31
C CYS A 15 -26.61 -1.62 -23.75
N MET A 16 -27.46 -2.10 -22.85
CA MET A 16 -28.15 -1.23 -21.90
C MET A 16 -27.09 -0.74 -20.91
N ALA A 17 -26.56 0.45 -21.17
CA ALA A 17 -25.92 1.26 -20.15
C ALA A 17 -26.99 1.61 -19.11
N LEU A 18 -27.06 0.81 -18.04
CA LEU A 18 -27.71 1.23 -16.81
C LEU A 18 -26.84 2.36 -16.24
N VAL A 19 -27.27 3.59 -16.51
CA VAL A 19 -26.86 4.77 -15.75
C VAL A 19 -27.35 4.53 -14.33
N ALA A 20 -26.50 3.94 -13.50
CA ALA A 20 -26.67 3.97 -12.07
C ALA A 20 -26.56 5.44 -11.68
N SER A 21 -27.71 6.09 -11.49
CA SER A 21 -27.77 7.36 -10.78
C SER A 21 -27.13 7.14 -9.42
N SER A 22 -25.96 7.74 -9.21
CA SER A 22 -25.30 7.83 -7.92
C SER A 22 -26.13 8.73 -7.01
N SER A 23 -27.27 8.22 -6.54
CA SER A 23 -27.83 8.66 -5.27
C SER A 23 -26.86 8.14 -4.21
N ALA A 24 -26.11 9.06 -3.62
CA ALA A 24 -25.37 8.82 -2.39
C ALA A 24 -26.33 8.18 -1.40
N PHE A 25 -26.21 6.87 -1.25
CA PHE A 25 -26.70 6.20 -0.06
C PHE A 25 -25.69 6.57 1.01
N ASP A 26 -26.03 7.58 1.81
CA ASP A 26 -25.51 7.70 3.16
C ASP A 26 -25.78 6.37 3.84
N VAL A 27 -24.76 5.52 3.91
CA VAL A 27 -24.75 4.37 4.81
C VAL A 27 -24.48 4.92 6.21
N ASP A 28 -25.44 5.68 6.74
CA ASP A 28 -25.58 5.86 8.18
C ASP A 28 -26.50 4.74 8.70
N GLY A 29 -26.04 3.50 8.47
CA GLY A 29 -26.69 2.28 8.91
C GLY A 29 -26.21 1.95 10.32
N SER A 30 -26.97 2.40 11.31
CA SER A 30 -26.87 2.06 12.74
C SER A 30 -25.50 2.29 13.41
N SER A 31 -25.03 3.53 13.46
CA SER A 31 -24.05 3.90 14.50
C SER A 31 -24.80 4.26 15.79
N GLY A 32 -25.30 3.25 16.51
CA GLY A 32 -25.39 3.43 17.97
C GLY A 32 -24.01 3.91 18.40
N ASP A 33 -23.92 5.00 19.19
CA ASP A 33 -22.65 5.63 19.56
C ASP A 33 -21.75 4.61 20.28
N TRP A 34 -21.03 3.82 19.49
CA TRP A 34 -20.27 2.67 19.96
C TRP A 34 -19.13 3.17 20.84
N LYS A 35 -18.73 4.43 20.68
CA LYS A 35 -17.74 5.11 21.52
C LYS A 35 -18.22 5.19 22.97
N ALA A 36 -19.52 5.29 23.25
CA ALA A 36 -20.06 5.28 24.60
C ALA A 36 -19.76 3.97 25.36
N ASN A 37 -19.63 2.85 24.65
CA ASN A 37 -19.25 1.54 25.19
C ASN A 37 -17.81 1.15 24.84
N GLY A 38 -17.06 2.07 24.23
CA GLY A 38 -15.70 1.86 23.79
C GLY A 38 -14.73 1.78 24.96
N LYS A 39 -13.64 1.06 24.77
CA LYS A 39 -12.50 1.06 25.68
C LYS A 39 -11.38 1.87 25.05
N SER A 40 -10.88 2.86 25.79
CA SER A 40 -9.76 3.68 25.35
C SER A 40 -8.42 3.12 25.84
N TYR A 41 -7.40 3.25 25.01
CA TYR A 41 -6.06 2.75 25.24
C TYR A 41 -5.06 3.83 24.86
N LYS A 42 -4.08 4.08 25.73
CA LYS A 42 -2.99 5.01 25.43
C LYS A 42 -1.95 4.35 24.54
N LEU A 43 -1.53 5.07 23.51
CA LEU A 43 -0.37 4.77 22.68
C LEU A 43 0.78 5.71 23.08
N LYS A 44 1.99 5.39 22.63
CA LYS A 44 3.18 6.20 22.82
C LYS A 44 3.99 6.25 21.53
N HIS A 45 4.62 7.38 21.27
CA HIS A 45 5.57 7.50 20.18
C HIS A 45 6.66 6.43 20.29
N SER A 46 6.90 5.71 19.20
CA SER A 46 7.93 4.69 19.05
C SER A 46 8.73 4.98 17.77
N ALA A 47 10.01 5.28 17.94
CA ALA A 47 10.98 5.36 16.86
C ALA A 47 11.35 3.96 16.35
N HIS A 48 11.57 3.81 15.04
CA HIS A 48 11.99 2.55 14.40
C HIS A 48 13.27 2.77 13.58
N GLU A 49 14.42 2.79 14.25
CA GLU A 49 15.74 2.88 13.59
C GLU A 49 15.93 1.77 12.54
N ARG A 50 15.46 0.57 12.87
CA ARG A 50 15.32 -0.54 11.93
C ARG A 50 13.88 -0.61 11.45
N TRP A 51 13.69 -0.40 10.15
CA TRP A 51 12.37 -0.48 9.54
C TRP A 51 12.06 -1.88 9.05
N ASP A 52 11.16 -2.55 9.76
CA ASP A 52 10.72 -3.91 9.42
C ASP A 52 9.24 -3.94 8.95
N PHE A 53 8.60 -2.80 8.68
CA PHE A 53 7.19 -2.74 8.27
C PHE A 53 7.01 -2.64 6.76
N VAL A 54 5.90 -3.19 6.26
CA VAL A 54 5.42 -2.97 4.89
C VAL A 54 4.17 -2.11 4.97
N LEU A 55 4.30 -0.84 4.60
CA LEU A 55 3.18 0.10 4.58
C LEU A 55 2.45 0.07 3.23
N PRO A 56 1.11 0.22 3.22
CA PRO A 56 0.33 0.22 1.99
C PRO A 56 0.44 1.55 1.24
N ALA A 57 0.76 1.52 -0.04
CA ALA A 57 0.90 2.72 -0.87
C ALA A 57 1.81 3.80 -0.22
N GLU A 58 2.91 3.34 0.39
CA GLU A 58 3.88 4.17 1.13
C GLU A 58 4.28 5.43 0.33
N ARG A 59 4.10 6.60 0.96
CA ARG A 59 4.43 7.89 0.37
C ARG A 59 5.80 8.36 0.84
N TRP A 60 6.51 8.97 -0.10
CA TRP A 60 7.83 9.55 0.12
C TRP A 60 7.77 11.01 -0.33
N HIS A 61 8.28 11.88 0.51
CA HIS A 61 8.24 13.33 0.37
C HIS A 61 9.63 13.84 0.00
N SER A 62 9.71 14.92 -0.75
CA SER A 62 11.01 15.55 -1.02
C SER A 62 11.65 16.01 0.29
N ALA A 63 12.94 15.76 0.46
CA ALA A 63 13.78 16.35 1.51
C ALA A 63 14.70 17.43 0.92
N ASP A 64 14.25 18.12 -0.13
CA ASP A 64 14.99 19.23 -0.73
C ASP A 64 14.70 20.50 0.07
N LYS A 65 15.75 21.14 0.56
CA LYS A 65 15.76 22.35 1.40
C LYS A 65 15.18 22.19 2.80
N ALA A 66 14.13 21.41 2.98
CA ALA A 66 13.56 21.17 4.30
C ALA A 66 12.78 19.86 4.40
N ILE A 67 12.59 19.41 5.64
CA ILE A 67 11.54 18.49 6.06
C ILE A 67 10.48 19.29 6.78
N GLU A 68 9.27 19.30 6.23
CA GLU A 68 8.11 20.00 6.79
C GLU A 68 7.25 19.00 7.56
N LEU A 69 7.05 19.31 8.83
CA LEU A 69 6.26 18.56 9.79
C LEU A 69 5.00 19.37 10.19
N PRO A 70 4.05 18.75 10.91
CA PRO A 70 2.80 19.40 11.31
C PRO A 70 3.05 20.62 12.19
N GLY A 71 2.09 21.54 12.20
CA GLY A 71 2.17 22.76 13.02
C GLY A 71 3.13 23.81 12.46
N GLY A 72 3.59 23.64 11.20
CA GLY A 72 4.55 24.54 10.56
C GLY A 72 5.99 24.33 11.06
N LEU A 73 6.28 23.17 11.64
CA LEU A 73 7.63 22.82 12.07
C LEU A 73 8.47 22.48 10.83
N THR A 74 9.51 23.25 10.60
CA THR A 74 10.42 23.07 9.46
C THR A 74 11.80 22.73 9.99
N PHE A 75 12.39 21.69 9.41
CA PHE A 75 13.75 21.24 9.71
C PHE A 75 14.58 21.45 8.45
N GLU A 76 15.50 22.40 8.48
CA GLU A 76 16.31 22.74 7.30
C GLU A 76 17.20 21.56 6.89
N THR A 77 17.44 21.44 5.59
CA THR A 77 18.29 20.39 5.04
C THR A 77 19.25 20.94 4.00
N GLU A 78 20.49 20.49 4.05
CA GLU A 78 21.50 20.77 3.05
C GLU A 78 21.99 19.50 2.37
N ILE A 79 21.84 19.43 1.05
CA ILE A 79 22.31 18.28 0.26
C ILE A 79 23.71 18.60 -0.28
N SER A 80 24.71 17.92 0.26
CA SER A 80 26.11 18.04 -0.14
C SER A 80 26.60 16.81 -0.94
N GLY A 81 27.39 17.04 -1.99
CA GLY A 81 27.87 15.97 -2.87
C GLY A 81 26.75 15.27 -3.66
N THR A 82 26.86 13.95 -3.86
CA THR A 82 25.88 13.16 -4.62
C THR A 82 24.96 12.33 -3.73
N ASN A 83 25.40 12.01 -2.51
CA ASN A 83 24.76 11.02 -1.64
C ASN A 83 24.79 11.38 -0.15
N LYS A 84 24.95 12.65 0.21
CA LYS A 84 24.94 13.13 1.59
C LYS A 84 23.87 14.22 1.77
N ILE A 85 23.15 14.16 2.89
CA ILE A 85 22.23 15.19 3.37
C ILE A 85 22.60 15.51 4.83
N GLU A 86 22.64 16.79 5.15
CA GLU A 86 22.77 17.35 6.49
C GLU A 86 21.41 17.94 6.89
N ILE A 87 21.02 17.78 8.15
CA ILE A 87 19.67 18.09 8.64
C ILE A 87 19.82 18.85 9.96
N ASP A 88 19.15 19.99 10.06
CA ASP A 88 18.88 20.66 11.32
C ASP A 88 17.78 19.87 12.04
N ALA A 89 18.16 18.88 12.85
CA ALA A 89 17.22 17.96 13.47
C ALA A 89 16.57 18.49 14.76
N ASN A 90 17.08 19.59 15.31
CA ASN A 90 16.60 20.20 16.55
C ASN A 90 15.94 21.59 16.34
N ALA A 91 15.87 22.04 15.08
CA ALA A 91 15.33 23.32 14.66
C ALA A 91 16.08 24.54 15.27
N ASP A 92 17.40 24.45 15.42
CA ASP A 92 18.25 25.54 15.94
C ASP A 92 18.93 26.38 14.86
N GLY A 93 18.76 26.02 13.58
CA GLY A 93 19.34 26.69 12.42
C GLY A 93 20.66 26.10 11.93
N ASP A 94 21.23 25.10 12.62
CA ASP A 94 22.48 24.45 12.23
C ASP A 94 22.24 23.01 11.74
N CYS A 95 22.64 22.73 10.50
CA CYS A 95 22.51 21.39 9.90
C CYS A 95 23.63 20.44 10.37
N GLU A 96 23.42 19.74 11.47
CA GLU A 96 24.44 18.87 12.09
C GLU A 96 24.25 17.37 11.82
N GLU A 97 23.01 16.90 11.68
CA GLU A 97 22.72 15.47 11.53
C GLU A 97 22.98 15.02 10.09
N THR A 98 23.93 14.10 9.92
CA THR A 98 24.36 13.65 8.58
C THR A 98 23.82 12.27 8.24
N VAL A 99 23.17 12.16 7.08
CA VAL A 99 22.77 10.88 6.47
C VAL A 99 23.48 10.67 5.13
N ARG A 100 23.98 9.44 4.91
CA ARG A 100 24.59 9.02 3.64
C ARG A 100 23.78 7.93 2.97
N SER A 101 23.28 8.21 1.76
CA SER A 101 22.45 7.33 0.93
C SER A 101 21.10 6.93 1.56
N THR A 102 21.07 6.27 2.71
CA THR A 102 19.84 5.93 3.44
C THR A 102 20.08 6.10 4.93
N GLY A 103 19.07 6.52 5.68
CA GLY A 103 19.25 6.71 7.12
C GLY A 103 17.96 6.95 7.86
N PHE A 104 18.12 7.26 9.13
CA PHE A 104 17.07 7.49 10.10
C PHE A 104 17.48 8.68 10.96
N VAL A 105 16.55 9.60 11.20
CA VAL A 105 16.77 10.78 12.05
C VAL A 105 15.54 11.01 12.93
N THR A 106 15.75 11.37 14.19
CA THR A 106 14.66 11.85 15.06
C THR A 106 14.69 13.36 15.13
N LEU A 107 13.71 13.99 14.51
CA LEU A 107 13.44 15.42 14.54
C LEU A 107 12.82 15.80 15.88
N ARG A 108 13.26 16.93 16.42
CA ARG A 108 12.86 17.43 17.74
C ARG A 108 12.63 18.92 17.66
N SER A 109 11.45 19.37 18.04
CA SER A 109 11.20 20.81 18.18
C SER A 109 10.17 21.06 19.28
N LYS A 110 9.98 22.31 19.66
CA LYS A 110 8.90 22.69 20.57
C LYS A 110 7.70 23.15 19.74
N ASN A 111 6.50 22.67 20.08
CA ASN A 111 5.28 23.22 19.50
C ASN A 111 5.02 24.66 20.01
N THR A 112 3.93 25.27 19.53
CA THR A 112 3.49 26.61 19.96
C THR A 112 3.23 26.73 21.46
N GLU A 113 3.02 25.62 22.15
CA GLU A 113 2.78 25.54 23.60
C GLU A 113 4.08 25.29 24.40
N GLY A 114 5.21 25.16 23.71
CA GLY A 114 6.52 24.90 24.32
C GLY A 114 6.79 23.43 24.65
N GLU A 115 5.89 22.52 24.29
CA GLU A 115 6.05 21.08 24.51
C GLU A 115 6.96 20.46 23.45
N LEU A 116 7.82 19.55 23.90
CA LEU A 116 8.75 18.84 23.02
C LEU A 116 8.00 17.84 22.13
N VAL A 117 7.95 18.13 20.84
CA VAL A 117 7.51 17.22 19.79
C VAL A 117 8.71 16.40 19.32
N LYS A 118 8.49 15.09 19.16
CA LYS A 118 9.46 14.17 18.54
C LYS A 118 8.79 13.49 17.36
N TYR A 119 9.50 13.46 16.24
CA TYR A 119 9.04 12.76 15.05
C TYR A 119 10.24 12.11 14.40
N SER A 120 10.14 10.83 14.05
CA SER A 120 11.25 10.14 13.41
C SER A 120 10.99 9.97 11.93
N VAL A 121 12.01 10.19 11.11
CA VAL A 121 11.95 10.05 9.65
C VAL A 121 12.93 9.00 9.17
N ARG A 122 12.56 8.33 8.07
CA ARG A 122 13.48 7.54 7.25
C ARG A 122 13.82 8.33 6.01
N LEU A 123 15.08 8.25 5.60
CA LEU A 123 15.61 8.99 4.46
C LEU A 123 16.17 8.01 3.42
N ARG A 124 15.98 8.34 2.14
CA ARG A 124 16.62 7.62 1.03
C ARG A 124 17.10 8.59 -0.04
N ASN A 125 18.22 8.25 -0.64
CA ASN A 125 18.75 8.89 -1.84
C ASN A 125 18.10 8.24 -3.06
N THR A 126 17.50 9.04 -3.92
CA THR A 126 16.86 8.59 -5.16
C THR A 126 17.60 9.02 -6.41
N GLY A 127 18.75 9.67 -6.25
CA GLY A 127 19.61 10.11 -7.34
C GLY A 127 20.61 11.17 -6.91
N ALA A 128 21.36 11.68 -7.89
CA ALA A 128 22.32 12.75 -7.65
C ALA A 128 21.61 13.98 -7.06
N LYS A 129 21.98 14.33 -5.81
CA LYS A 129 21.39 15.42 -5.04
C LYS A 129 19.88 15.31 -4.81
N LYS A 130 19.34 14.10 -4.75
CA LYS A 130 17.92 13.87 -4.47
C LYS A 130 17.77 12.98 -3.26
N PHE A 131 17.14 13.51 -2.23
CA PHE A 131 16.73 12.79 -1.05
C PHE A 131 15.22 12.89 -0.87
N GLU A 132 14.65 11.80 -0.40
CA GLU A 132 13.26 11.73 0.01
C GLU A 132 13.18 11.24 1.45
N TRP A 133 12.13 11.64 2.15
CA TRP A 133 11.82 11.20 3.49
C TRP A 133 10.42 10.59 3.60
N THR A 134 10.20 9.80 4.64
CA THR A 134 8.89 9.27 5.04
C THR A 134 8.90 9.00 6.53
N THR A 135 7.75 8.64 7.10
CA THR A 135 7.66 8.32 8.53
C THR A 135 8.60 7.18 8.93
N GLY A 136 9.32 7.40 10.04
CA GLY A 136 10.20 6.46 10.72
C GLY A 136 9.72 6.13 12.14
N SER A 137 8.55 6.60 12.52
CA SER A 137 7.93 6.36 13.83
C SER A 137 6.51 5.83 13.71
N SER A 138 5.97 5.36 14.83
CA SER A 138 4.56 5.01 14.96
C SER A 138 4.07 5.36 16.35
N MET A 139 2.77 5.61 16.51
CA MET A 139 2.13 5.52 17.81
C MET A 139 1.88 4.05 18.15
N LYS A 140 2.47 3.57 19.24
CA LYS A 140 2.51 2.15 19.61
C LYS A 140 1.88 1.90 20.97
N GLY A 141 1.11 0.83 21.10
CA GLY A 141 0.52 0.43 22.38
C GLY A 141 -0.05 -0.99 22.39
N LYS A 142 -0.63 -1.39 23.52
CA LYS A 142 -1.36 -2.65 23.67
C LYS A 142 -2.86 -2.35 23.68
N VAL A 143 -3.57 -2.89 22.69
CA VAL A 143 -4.99 -2.65 22.46
C VAL A 143 -5.68 -4.00 22.35
N ALA A 144 -6.67 -4.26 23.21
CA ALA A 144 -7.37 -5.56 23.26
C ALA A 144 -6.42 -6.80 23.26
N GLY A 145 -5.26 -6.69 23.93
CA GLY A 145 -4.25 -7.75 24.04
C GLY A 145 -3.25 -7.86 22.87
N GLN A 146 -3.48 -7.13 21.76
CA GLN A 146 -2.57 -7.09 20.61
C GLN A 146 -1.67 -5.85 20.66
N THR A 147 -0.47 -5.95 20.08
CA THR A 147 0.33 -4.74 19.82
C THR A 147 -0.30 -3.99 18.65
N LEU A 148 -0.49 -2.69 18.78
CA LEU A 148 -0.94 -1.81 17.71
C LEU A 148 0.18 -0.83 17.36
N HIS A 149 0.32 -0.53 16.08
CA HIS A 149 1.10 0.57 15.55
C HIS A 149 0.22 1.42 14.63
N VAL A 150 0.13 2.73 14.85
CA VAL A 150 -0.49 3.70 13.93
C VAL A 150 0.61 4.58 13.34
N PHE A 151 0.61 4.74 12.03
CA PHE A 151 1.62 5.48 11.28
C PHE A 151 0.96 6.63 10.54
N ASP A 152 1.48 7.83 10.77
CA ASP A 152 1.25 9.01 9.94
C ASP A 152 1.96 8.79 8.60
N GLN A 153 1.20 8.35 7.58
CA GLN A 153 1.79 7.87 6.34
C GLN A 153 2.01 8.99 5.32
N ASP A 154 1.18 10.03 5.36
CA ASP A 154 1.31 11.19 4.48
C ASP A 154 2.16 12.31 5.09
N GLY A 155 2.69 12.11 6.30
CA GLY A 155 3.64 13.00 6.94
C GLY A 155 3.00 14.30 7.42
N ASN A 156 1.67 14.38 7.45
CA ASN A 156 0.95 15.56 7.91
C ASN A 156 0.81 15.61 9.44
N GLY A 157 1.22 14.52 10.12
CA GLY A 157 1.29 14.25 11.56
C GLY A 157 0.01 14.38 12.35
N LYS A 158 -1.11 14.29 11.65
CA LYS A 158 -2.29 13.63 12.17
C LYS A 158 -2.12 12.13 12.01
N TYR A 159 -2.71 11.37 12.93
CA TYR A 159 -2.72 9.91 12.92
C TYR A 159 -4.14 9.37 12.73
N SER A 160 -5.05 10.23 12.27
CA SER A 160 -6.49 9.99 12.15
C SER A 160 -7.01 10.13 10.72
N ASP A 161 -6.12 10.11 9.72
CA ASP A 161 -6.53 10.23 8.32
C ASP A 161 -6.91 8.87 7.74
N TRP A 162 -8.21 8.56 7.86
CA TRP A 162 -8.81 7.31 7.42
C TRP A 162 -8.56 7.04 5.93
N GLY A 163 -8.14 5.82 5.60
CA GLY A 163 -7.79 5.45 4.24
C GLY A 163 -6.51 6.08 3.69
N ILE A 164 -5.75 6.82 4.50
CA ILE A 164 -4.49 7.47 4.11
C ILE A 164 -3.35 7.00 5.01
N ASP A 165 -3.51 7.16 6.33
CA ASP A 165 -2.59 6.66 7.34
C ASP A 165 -2.52 5.13 7.33
N ALA A 166 -1.66 4.54 8.15
CA ALA A 166 -1.54 3.10 8.22
C ALA A 166 -1.67 2.56 9.64
N VAL A 167 -2.17 1.32 9.75
CA VAL A 167 -2.27 0.60 11.02
C VAL A 167 -1.72 -0.82 10.87
N ALA A 168 -0.86 -1.23 11.80
CA ALA A 168 -0.40 -2.61 11.91
C ALA A 168 -0.84 -3.21 13.24
N VAL A 169 -1.37 -4.44 13.18
CA VAL A 169 -1.96 -5.13 14.32
C VAL A 169 -1.20 -6.44 14.60
N GLY A 170 -0.90 -6.67 15.87
CA GLY A 170 -0.24 -7.87 16.37
C GLY A 170 1.25 -7.91 16.06
N SER A 171 1.73 -9.09 15.64
CA SER A 171 3.11 -9.31 15.22
C SER A 171 3.31 -9.17 13.71
N ASN A 172 2.24 -8.98 12.94
CA ASN A 172 2.33 -8.81 11.50
C ASN A 172 3.04 -7.49 11.19
N LYS A 173 3.98 -7.56 10.26
CA LYS A 173 4.76 -6.42 9.81
C LYS A 173 4.12 -5.68 8.65
N SER A 174 3.12 -6.28 8.01
CA SER A 174 2.33 -5.64 6.96
C SER A 174 1.18 -4.86 7.58
N ALA A 175 1.15 -3.56 7.30
CA ALA A 175 0.07 -2.68 7.71
C ALA A 175 -1.06 -2.67 6.68
N SER A 176 -2.28 -2.34 7.12
CA SER A 176 -3.37 -1.86 6.26
C SER A 176 -3.41 -0.34 6.29
N LEU A 177 -4.24 0.26 5.43
CA LEU A 177 -4.57 1.67 5.63
C LEU A 177 -5.32 1.79 6.96
N LEU A 178 -5.23 2.97 7.57
CA LEU A 178 -5.93 3.30 8.79
C LEU A 178 -7.42 3.13 8.54
N SER A 179 -8.06 2.37 9.41
CA SER A 179 -9.41 1.91 9.18
C SER A 179 -10.31 2.10 10.39
N LYS A 180 -11.56 2.51 10.14
CA LYS A 180 -12.62 2.59 11.18
C LYS A 180 -13.02 1.23 11.74
N VAL A 181 -12.60 0.13 11.13
CA VAL A 181 -12.78 -1.22 11.64
C VAL A 181 -11.46 -1.99 11.55
N VAL A 182 -11.02 -2.57 12.66
CA VAL A 182 -9.77 -3.35 12.70
C VAL A 182 -10.02 -4.78 13.14
N LEU A 183 -9.23 -5.71 12.62
CA LEU A 183 -9.24 -7.11 13.03
C LEU A 183 -8.18 -7.35 14.10
N MET A 184 -8.61 -7.67 15.33
CA MET A 184 -7.72 -8.01 16.44
C MET A 184 -8.08 -9.38 16.99
N SER A 185 -7.10 -10.28 17.07
CA SER A 185 -7.29 -11.65 17.60
C SER A 185 -8.47 -12.40 16.93
N GLY A 186 -8.67 -12.21 15.62
CA GLY A 186 -9.73 -12.87 14.85
C GLY A 186 -11.13 -12.29 15.04
N LYS A 187 -11.27 -11.13 15.71
CA LYS A 187 -12.54 -10.42 15.89
C LYS A 187 -12.45 -9.01 15.35
N LEU A 188 -13.54 -8.51 14.79
CA LEU A 188 -13.65 -7.15 14.29
C LEU A 188 -14.03 -6.20 15.41
N TYR A 189 -13.45 -5.01 15.37
CA TYR A 189 -13.70 -3.93 16.31
C TYR A 189 -13.90 -2.63 15.55
N HIS A 190 -14.88 -1.83 15.94
CA HIS A 190 -14.85 -0.41 15.66
C HIS A 190 -13.56 0.20 16.24
N PHE A 191 -12.99 1.15 15.51
CA PHE A 191 -11.70 1.75 15.82
C PHE A 191 -11.75 3.25 15.58
N ASP A 192 -11.21 4.00 16.53
CA ASP A 192 -11.06 5.46 16.48
C ASP A 192 -9.71 5.80 17.11
N VAL A 193 -9.09 6.88 16.63
CA VAL A 193 -7.78 7.35 17.08
C VAL A 193 -7.81 8.88 17.14
N THR A 194 -7.22 9.45 18.19
CA THR A 194 -7.09 10.90 18.33
C THR A 194 -6.16 11.47 17.25
N GLU A 195 -6.30 12.75 16.90
CA GLU A 195 -5.46 13.37 15.85
C GLU A 195 -3.95 13.22 16.17
N ASP A 196 -3.56 13.34 17.43
CA ASP A 196 -2.17 13.14 17.89
C ASP A 196 -1.71 11.68 17.95
N GLY A 197 -2.62 10.73 17.67
CA GLY A 197 -2.40 9.30 17.73
C GLY A 197 -2.10 8.72 19.11
N MET A 198 -2.20 9.50 20.19
CA MET A 198 -1.82 9.06 21.55
C MET A 198 -2.91 8.26 22.25
N GLU A 199 -4.14 8.27 21.75
CA GLU A 199 -5.23 7.47 22.27
C GLU A 199 -6.02 6.81 21.16
N VAL A 200 -6.40 5.55 21.38
CA VAL A 200 -7.33 4.83 20.52
C VAL A 200 -8.51 4.33 21.32
N THR A 201 -9.68 4.31 20.72
CA THR A 201 -10.90 3.76 21.31
C THR A 201 -11.40 2.61 20.44
N VAL A 202 -11.73 1.48 21.07
CA VAL A 202 -12.25 0.30 20.36
C VAL A 202 -13.48 -0.29 21.05
N ALA A 203 -14.42 -0.77 20.24
CA ALA A 203 -15.58 -1.55 20.68
C ALA A 203 -15.81 -2.72 19.72
N PRO A 204 -16.42 -3.84 20.16
CA PRO A 204 -16.77 -4.93 19.25
C PRO A 204 -17.59 -4.42 18.07
N PHE A 205 -17.26 -4.86 16.86
CA PHE A 205 -18.06 -4.60 15.67
C PHE A 205 -19.27 -5.53 15.65
N ASP A 206 -20.46 -4.98 15.44
CA ASP A 206 -21.74 -5.69 15.42
C ASP A 206 -22.47 -5.63 14.07
N GLY A 207 -21.86 -4.99 13.06
CA GLY A 207 -22.39 -4.96 11.70
C GLY A 207 -22.27 -6.29 10.95
N GLU A 208 -22.89 -6.36 9.77
CA GLU A 208 -22.84 -7.54 8.91
C GLU A 208 -21.42 -7.78 8.36
N THR A 209 -21.04 -9.05 8.27
CA THR A 209 -19.72 -9.46 7.77
C THR A 209 -19.83 -10.53 6.70
N GLY A 210 -18.89 -10.53 5.76
CA GLY A 210 -18.60 -11.66 4.88
C GLY A 210 -17.15 -12.11 5.03
N THR A 211 -16.75 -13.11 4.25
CA THR A 211 -15.37 -13.62 4.22
C THR A 211 -14.68 -13.14 2.95
N LEU A 212 -13.53 -12.48 3.09
CA LEU A 212 -12.65 -12.12 1.98
C LEU A 212 -11.45 -13.06 1.94
N ASN A 213 -11.30 -13.79 0.83
CA ASN A 213 -10.18 -14.70 0.61
C ASN A 213 -9.38 -14.28 -0.64
N ALA A 214 -8.27 -13.59 -0.41
CA ALA A 214 -7.34 -13.18 -1.48
C ALA A 214 -6.03 -13.98 -1.49
N VAL A 215 -5.92 -15.03 -0.66
CA VAL A 215 -4.69 -15.82 -0.53
C VAL A 215 -4.87 -17.21 -1.12
N GLY A 216 -6.08 -17.80 -1.04
CA GLY A 216 -6.37 -19.14 -1.53
C GLY A 216 -6.07 -19.30 -3.02
N ASP A 217 -6.57 -18.35 -3.82
CA ASP A 217 -6.50 -18.37 -5.29
C ASP A 217 -5.45 -17.40 -5.83
N PHE A 218 -4.48 -16.99 -5.01
CA PHE A 218 -3.36 -16.18 -5.49
C PHE A 218 -2.34 -17.05 -6.22
N GLU A 219 -2.25 -16.91 -7.53
CA GLU A 219 -1.34 -17.68 -8.36
C GLU A 219 0.05 -17.04 -8.44
N SER A 220 1.00 -17.55 -7.65
CA SER A 220 2.40 -17.13 -7.75
C SER A 220 3.37 -18.18 -7.21
N LYS A 221 4.63 -18.08 -7.66
CA LYS A 221 5.75 -18.83 -7.04
C LYS A 221 6.27 -18.15 -5.76
N GLY A 222 5.79 -16.96 -5.44
CA GLY A 222 6.11 -16.24 -4.20
C GLY A 222 4.94 -16.28 -3.21
N LYS A 223 5.25 -15.95 -1.96
CA LYS A 223 4.27 -15.79 -0.89
C LYS A 223 3.84 -14.32 -0.81
N LEU A 224 2.53 -14.05 -0.70
CA LEU A 224 2.04 -12.72 -0.31
C LEU A 224 2.49 -12.40 1.11
N SER A 225 3.35 -11.38 1.24
CA SER A 225 3.68 -10.79 2.54
C SER A 225 2.72 -9.65 2.88
N SER A 226 2.14 -8.97 1.89
CA SER A 226 1.07 -7.97 2.07
C SER A 226 0.03 -8.05 0.95
N ALA A 227 -1.23 -7.81 1.27
CA ALA A 227 -2.34 -7.70 0.34
C ALA A 227 -3.45 -6.86 1.00
N VAL A 228 -3.56 -5.59 0.61
CA VAL A 228 -4.42 -4.60 1.25
C VAL A 228 -5.59 -4.26 0.34
N PHE A 229 -6.78 -4.40 0.89
CA PHE A 229 -8.05 -4.06 0.23
C PHE A 229 -8.77 -2.98 1.03
N GLN A 230 -9.56 -2.16 0.34
CA GLN A 230 -10.24 -1.00 0.93
C GLN A 230 -11.65 -0.81 0.37
N ASP A 231 -12.58 -0.44 1.24
CA ASP A 231 -13.90 0.10 0.93
C ASP A 231 -14.13 1.37 1.77
N GLY A 232 -14.09 2.54 1.14
CA GLY A 232 -14.13 3.83 1.85
C GLY A 232 -13.08 3.93 2.97
N ASP A 233 -13.52 4.17 4.19
CA ASP A 233 -12.68 4.27 5.40
C ASP A 233 -12.35 2.90 6.04
N ILE A 234 -12.70 1.80 5.37
CA ILE A 234 -12.48 0.43 5.84
C ILE A 234 -11.34 -0.20 5.05
N SER A 235 -10.31 -0.72 5.71
CA SER A 235 -9.18 -1.36 5.04
C SER A 235 -8.57 -2.51 5.83
N PHE A 236 -8.22 -3.59 5.13
CA PHE A 236 -7.60 -4.78 5.73
C PHE A 236 -6.41 -5.26 4.93
N CYS A 237 -5.35 -5.63 5.64
CA CYS A 237 -4.28 -6.46 5.09
C CYS A 237 -4.65 -7.92 5.33
N VAL A 238 -5.03 -8.63 4.25
CA VAL A 238 -5.52 -10.02 4.32
C VAL A 238 -4.41 -11.05 4.09
N ALA A 239 -3.17 -10.59 3.86
CA ALA A 239 -2.02 -11.47 3.74
C ALA A 239 -1.84 -12.32 5.01
N GLY A 240 -1.68 -13.63 4.83
CA GLY A 240 -1.54 -14.59 5.94
C GLY A 240 -2.83 -15.32 6.32
N PHE A 241 -4.00 -14.82 5.91
CA PHE A 241 -5.29 -15.47 6.14
C PHE A 241 -5.64 -16.46 5.01
N ARG A 242 -5.03 -17.65 5.04
CA ARG A 242 -5.15 -18.66 3.95
C ARG A 242 -6.57 -19.20 3.71
N LYS A 243 -7.47 -19.06 4.69
CA LYS A 243 -8.87 -19.50 4.61
C LYS A 243 -9.84 -18.32 4.47
N GLY A 244 -9.32 -17.18 4.03
CA GLY A 244 -10.01 -15.90 4.11
C GLY A 244 -10.12 -15.35 5.53
N VAL A 245 -10.66 -14.14 5.61
CA VAL A 245 -10.82 -13.37 6.84
C VAL A 245 -12.15 -12.66 6.86
N ALA A 246 -12.77 -12.57 8.03
CA ALA A 246 -14.01 -11.83 8.19
C ALA A 246 -13.74 -10.32 8.01
N VAL A 247 -14.53 -9.69 7.15
CA VAL A 247 -14.53 -8.24 6.92
C VAL A 247 -15.98 -7.74 6.86
N PRO A 248 -16.25 -6.45 7.16
CA PRO A 248 -17.56 -5.85 6.94
C PRO A 248 -18.04 -6.03 5.49
N VAL A 249 -19.35 -6.19 5.31
CA VAL A 249 -20.00 -6.18 3.98
C VAL A 249 -19.68 -4.86 3.27
N GLY A 250 -19.35 -4.93 1.98
CA GLY A 250 -18.85 -3.76 1.27
C GLY A 250 -18.36 -4.04 -0.15
N THR A 251 -17.88 -2.99 -0.83
CA THR A 251 -17.27 -3.08 -2.17
C THR A 251 -15.79 -2.75 -2.10
N TYR A 252 -14.95 -3.79 -2.13
CA TYR A 252 -13.52 -3.66 -1.88
C TYR A 252 -12.73 -3.47 -3.17
N SER A 253 -11.78 -2.55 -3.13
CA SER A 253 -10.76 -2.34 -4.17
C SER A 253 -9.39 -2.76 -3.64
N PHE A 254 -8.55 -3.33 -4.51
CA PHE A 254 -7.16 -3.63 -4.17
C PHE A 254 -6.34 -2.33 -4.14
N VAL A 255 -5.59 -2.11 -3.05
CA VAL A 255 -4.77 -0.90 -2.85
C VAL A 255 -3.30 -1.20 -3.14
N SER A 256 -2.76 -2.18 -2.44
CA SER A 256 -1.34 -2.51 -2.52
C SER A 256 -1.04 -3.90 -2.01
N GLY A 257 0.06 -4.47 -2.47
CA GLY A 257 0.53 -5.78 -2.03
C GLY A 257 2.02 -5.93 -2.16
N ARG A 258 2.53 -7.03 -1.63
CA ARG A 258 3.93 -7.41 -1.73
C ARG A 258 4.03 -8.92 -1.79
N VAL A 259 4.78 -9.41 -2.77
CA VAL A 259 5.07 -10.83 -2.96
C VAL A 259 6.56 -11.09 -2.79
N GLU A 260 6.90 -12.19 -2.11
CA GLU A 260 8.27 -12.53 -1.73
C GLU A 260 8.62 -13.98 -2.08
N LYS A 261 9.82 -14.18 -2.61
CA LYS A 261 10.38 -15.49 -2.93
C LYS A 261 11.88 -15.53 -2.59
N GLY A 262 12.21 -16.10 -1.44
CA GLY A 262 13.59 -16.10 -0.93
C GLY A 262 14.08 -14.66 -0.73
N SER A 263 15.20 -14.30 -1.37
CA SER A 263 15.72 -12.93 -1.33
C SER A 263 15.05 -11.97 -2.32
N ALA A 264 14.12 -12.45 -3.14
CA ALA A 264 13.48 -11.65 -4.18
C ALA A 264 12.10 -11.16 -3.74
N SER A 265 11.72 -9.96 -4.13
CA SER A 265 10.37 -9.44 -3.88
C SER A 265 9.88 -8.54 -5.01
N ALA A 266 8.57 -8.39 -5.11
CA ALA A 266 7.94 -7.36 -5.95
C ALA A 266 6.83 -6.66 -5.15
N SER A 267 6.67 -5.36 -5.38
CA SER A 267 5.51 -4.61 -4.95
C SER A 267 4.38 -4.78 -5.97
N ILE A 268 3.14 -4.69 -5.49
CA ILE A 268 1.94 -4.83 -6.31
C ILE A 268 1.05 -3.60 -6.05
N ARG A 269 0.50 -3.00 -7.10
CA ARG A 269 -0.50 -1.91 -7.03
C ARG A 269 -1.73 -2.27 -7.86
N SER A 270 -2.82 -1.52 -7.69
CA SER A 270 -4.12 -1.85 -8.30
C SER A 270 -4.08 -2.10 -9.81
N GLY A 271 -3.31 -1.31 -10.56
CA GLY A 271 -3.32 -1.37 -12.02
C GLY A 271 -4.74 -1.12 -12.54
N SER A 272 -5.29 -2.09 -13.27
CA SER A 272 -6.66 -2.10 -13.79
C SER A 272 -7.61 -3.06 -13.04
N MET A 273 -7.18 -3.60 -11.90
CA MET A 273 -7.98 -4.52 -11.09
C MET A 273 -9.29 -3.89 -10.64
N GLN A 274 -10.39 -4.59 -10.95
CA GLN A 274 -11.73 -4.14 -10.62
C GLN A 274 -12.04 -4.37 -9.13
N SER A 275 -12.94 -3.55 -8.59
CA SER A 275 -13.51 -3.78 -7.27
C SER A 275 -14.46 -4.97 -7.28
N PHE A 276 -14.70 -5.55 -6.11
CA PHE A 276 -15.60 -6.69 -5.94
C PHE A 276 -16.40 -6.57 -4.63
N ALA A 277 -17.59 -7.16 -4.63
CA ALA A 277 -18.48 -7.12 -3.48
C ALA A 277 -18.18 -8.25 -2.49
N VAL A 278 -18.25 -7.94 -1.19
CA VAL A 278 -18.32 -8.91 -0.10
C VAL A 278 -19.73 -8.87 0.46
N PHE A 279 -20.45 -9.99 0.38
CA PHE A 279 -21.84 -10.11 0.80
C PHE A 279 -21.97 -10.67 2.22
N ALA A 280 -23.07 -10.35 2.91
CA ALA A 280 -23.36 -10.83 4.25
C ALA A 280 -23.36 -12.37 4.31
N GLY A 281 -22.52 -12.93 5.19
CA GLY A 281 -22.35 -14.38 5.35
C GLY A 281 -21.74 -15.12 4.14
N GLY A 282 -21.46 -14.42 3.04
CA GLY A 282 -20.86 -14.98 1.84
C GLY A 282 -19.34 -15.10 1.92
N GLU A 283 -18.77 -15.88 1.00
CA GLU A 283 -17.32 -15.92 0.76
C GLU A 283 -17.03 -15.32 -0.61
N THR A 284 -16.11 -14.34 -0.64
CA THR A 284 -15.61 -13.72 -1.86
C THR A 284 -14.15 -14.14 -2.05
N ASN A 285 -13.92 -14.94 -3.08
CA ASN A 285 -12.58 -15.32 -3.51
C ASN A 285 -12.05 -14.32 -4.53
N VAL A 286 -10.81 -13.89 -4.35
CA VAL A 286 -10.10 -13.04 -5.31
C VAL A 286 -9.18 -13.93 -6.12
N GLU A 287 -9.53 -14.12 -7.38
CA GLU A 287 -8.70 -14.83 -8.37
C GLU A 287 -7.76 -13.81 -9.02
N TRP A 288 -6.46 -13.93 -8.76
CA TRP A 288 -5.42 -12.97 -9.18
C TRP A 288 -4.04 -13.60 -9.10
N GLY A 289 -3.02 -12.97 -9.69
CA GLY A 289 -1.71 -13.59 -9.86
C GLY A 289 -1.36 -13.81 -11.34
N ALA A 290 -0.79 -14.97 -11.66
CA ALA A 290 -0.46 -15.35 -13.04
C ALA A 290 -1.69 -15.33 -13.96
N ASP A 291 -1.66 -15.14 -15.29
CA ASP A 291 -0.56 -14.96 -16.27
C ASP A 291 -0.03 -13.52 -16.33
N VAL A 292 1.30 -13.37 -16.21
CA VAL A 292 1.94 -12.05 -16.23
C VAL A 292 2.08 -11.54 -17.66
N THR A 293 1.35 -10.49 -17.99
CA THR A 293 1.48 -9.77 -19.26
C THR A 293 2.45 -8.61 -19.12
N GLY A 294 3.36 -8.48 -20.09
CA GLY A 294 4.29 -7.35 -20.17
C GLY A 294 3.85 -6.32 -21.20
N GLU A 295 3.67 -5.07 -20.79
CA GLU A 295 3.34 -3.96 -21.69
C GLU A 295 4.51 -2.98 -21.77
N PHE A 296 4.88 -2.58 -22.98
CA PHE A 296 5.96 -1.62 -23.22
C PHE A 296 5.73 -0.85 -24.52
N SER A 297 6.26 0.38 -24.57
CA SER A 297 6.31 1.14 -25.81
C SER A 297 7.58 0.80 -26.58
N PHE A 298 7.50 0.71 -27.91
CA PHE A 298 8.66 0.52 -28.77
C PHE A 298 8.62 1.46 -29.97
N GLN A 299 9.78 1.72 -30.53
CA GLN A 299 9.95 2.38 -31.82
C GLN A 299 10.73 1.45 -32.73
N GLN A 300 10.24 1.25 -33.95
CA GLN A 300 10.98 0.55 -34.98
C GLN A 300 11.57 1.58 -35.95
N LYS A 301 12.87 1.51 -36.19
CA LYS A 301 13.55 2.27 -37.22
C LYS A 301 14.53 1.36 -37.94
N ASP A 302 14.36 1.23 -39.24
CA ASP A 302 15.12 0.30 -40.10
C ASP A 302 15.03 -1.14 -39.55
N ASP A 303 16.18 -1.76 -39.28
CA ASP A 303 16.32 -3.12 -38.71
C ASP A 303 16.40 -3.12 -37.17
N LYS A 304 16.11 -2.00 -36.50
CA LYS A 304 16.24 -1.85 -35.04
C LYS A 304 14.90 -1.60 -34.36
N VAL A 305 14.68 -2.30 -33.25
CA VAL A 305 13.60 -2.06 -32.31
C VAL A 305 14.19 -1.44 -31.04
N THR A 306 13.77 -0.22 -30.73
CA THR A 306 14.09 0.48 -29.48
C THR A 306 12.91 0.34 -28.53
N VAL A 307 13.10 -0.39 -27.43
CA VAL A 307 12.11 -0.52 -26.37
C VAL A 307 12.32 0.61 -25.35
N GLN A 308 11.24 1.29 -24.99
CA GLN A 308 11.26 2.32 -23.95
C GLN A 308 11.34 1.66 -22.56
N SER A 309 11.88 2.38 -21.58
CA SER A 309 12.05 1.86 -20.21
C SER A 309 10.73 1.75 -19.42
N ASN A 310 9.59 2.08 -20.01
CA ASN A 310 8.27 2.12 -19.37
C ASN A 310 7.57 0.74 -19.29
N PHE A 311 8.34 -0.33 -19.11
CA PHE A 311 7.82 -1.68 -19.06
C PHE A 311 6.95 -1.88 -17.80
N LYS A 312 5.73 -2.40 -17.98
CA LYS A 312 4.80 -2.74 -16.90
C LYS A 312 4.47 -4.22 -16.94
N PHE A 313 4.26 -4.81 -15.76
CA PHE A 313 3.89 -6.22 -15.61
C PHE A 313 2.52 -6.29 -14.93
N PHE A 314 1.56 -6.93 -15.58
CA PHE A 314 0.20 -7.09 -15.05
C PHE A 314 -0.12 -8.55 -14.82
N GLY A 315 -0.81 -8.87 -13.73
CA GLY A 315 -1.38 -10.19 -13.51
C GLY A 315 -2.76 -10.36 -14.14
N SER A 316 -3.37 -11.52 -13.92
CA SER A 316 -4.64 -11.90 -14.53
C SER A 316 -5.82 -11.04 -14.10
N ALA A 317 -5.78 -10.47 -12.90
CA ALA A 317 -6.84 -9.58 -12.42
C ALA A 317 -6.58 -8.11 -12.81
N GLY A 318 -5.47 -7.80 -13.48
CA GLY A 318 -5.08 -6.44 -13.84
C GLY A 318 -4.21 -5.73 -12.80
N GLU A 319 -3.79 -6.42 -11.74
CA GLU A 319 -2.86 -5.88 -10.74
C GLU A 319 -1.46 -5.69 -11.34
N GLU A 320 -0.78 -4.58 -11.01
CA GLU A 320 0.53 -4.25 -11.57
C GLU A 320 1.67 -4.58 -10.61
N TYR A 321 2.66 -5.35 -11.09
CA TYR A 321 3.88 -5.70 -10.39
C TYR A 321 5.01 -4.72 -10.72
N TYR A 322 5.65 -4.19 -9.69
CA TYR A 322 6.72 -3.19 -9.82
C TYR A 322 7.76 -3.32 -8.70
N ASN A 323 8.81 -2.50 -8.79
CA ASN A 323 9.88 -2.43 -7.77
C ASN A 323 10.47 -3.81 -7.42
N PHE A 324 10.85 -4.58 -8.44
CA PHE A 324 11.48 -5.88 -8.26
C PHE A 324 12.82 -5.73 -7.55
N GLN A 325 12.98 -6.46 -6.45
CA GLN A 325 14.19 -6.46 -5.62
C GLN A 325 14.81 -7.86 -5.54
N PRO A 326 16.15 -7.97 -5.47
CA PRO A 326 17.10 -6.91 -5.81
C PRO A 326 16.99 -6.50 -7.29
N ARG A 327 17.44 -5.30 -7.64
CA ARG A 327 17.54 -4.86 -9.04
C ARG A 327 18.26 -5.92 -9.89
N GLY A 328 17.79 -6.16 -11.12
CA GLY A 328 18.30 -7.23 -11.99
C GLY A 328 17.72 -8.62 -11.75
N LYS A 329 16.95 -8.86 -10.67
CA LYS A 329 16.21 -10.12 -10.44
C LYS A 329 14.72 -10.06 -10.78
N GLY A 330 14.29 -9.09 -11.58
CA GLY A 330 12.90 -9.08 -12.09
C GLY A 330 12.70 -10.04 -13.26
N PRO A 331 11.56 -9.92 -13.97
CA PRO A 331 11.12 -10.92 -14.94
C PRO A 331 12.13 -11.14 -16.07
N LYS A 332 12.28 -12.42 -16.47
CA LYS A 332 13.05 -12.80 -17.66
C LYS A 332 12.17 -12.50 -18.89
N ILE A 333 12.71 -11.73 -19.82
CA ILE A 333 12.09 -11.44 -21.11
C ILE A 333 12.78 -12.33 -22.15
N ILE A 334 12.00 -13.16 -22.83
CA ILE A 334 12.46 -14.02 -23.93
C ILE A 334 12.00 -13.39 -25.24
N ILE A 335 12.95 -13.04 -26.10
CA ILE A 335 12.68 -12.59 -27.47
C ILE A 335 12.91 -13.80 -28.38
N ALA A 336 11.87 -14.26 -29.06
CA ALA A 336 11.93 -15.40 -29.96
C ALA A 336 11.62 -15.00 -31.41
N ASP A 337 12.20 -15.75 -32.34
CA ASP A 337 11.88 -15.70 -33.76
C ASP A 337 10.46 -16.25 -33.95
N ALA A 338 9.55 -15.41 -34.44
CA ALA A 338 8.14 -15.77 -34.59
C ALA A 338 7.92 -16.90 -35.62
N GLU A 339 8.78 -17.02 -36.64
CA GLU A 339 8.65 -18.04 -37.68
C GLU A 339 9.31 -19.37 -37.26
N ARG A 340 10.44 -19.28 -36.53
CA ARG A 340 11.24 -20.47 -36.18
C ARG A 340 11.02 -20.95 -34.74
N GLY A 341 10.30 -20.20 -33.92
CA GLY A 341 10.07 -20.49 -32.50
C GLY A 341 11.35 -20.52 -31.66
N ARG A 342 12.48 -20.03 -32.19
CA ARG A 342 13.79 -20.11 -31.55
C ARG A 342 14.05 -18.85 -30.73
N GLU A 343 14.49 -19.01 -29.49
CA GLU A 343 14.98 -17.91 -28.66
C GLU A 343 16.15 -17.19 -29.36
N ILE A 344 15.96 -15.91 -29.64
CA ILE A 344 16.96 -15.01 -30.24
C ILE A 344 17.78 -14.34 -29.14
N LYS A 345 17.10 -13.89 -28.07
CA LYS A 345 17.75 -13.15 -26.99
C LYS A 345 17.00 -13.29 -25.67
N GLU A 346 17.77 -13.40 -24.59
CA GLU A 346 17.32 -13.27 -23.21
C GLU A 346 17.67 -11.87 -22.70
N ALA A 347 16.73 -11.23 -21.99
CA ALA A 347 16.97 -10.02 -21.20
C ALA A 347 16.29 -10.14 -19.83
N ARG A 348 16.68 -9.30 -18.87
CA ARG A 348 16.05 -9.19 -17.55
C ARG A 348 15.70 -7.74 -17.24
N PHE A 349 14.54 -7.52 -16.65
CA PHE A 349 14.09 -6.18 -16.26
C PHE A 349 14.01 -6.06 -14.73
N PRO A 350 14.37 -4.92 -14.11
CA PRO A 350 15.11 -3.80 -14.70
C PRO A 350 16.57 -4.19 -14.96
N GLU A 351 17.16 -3.71 -16.06
CA GLU A 351 18.62 -3.79 -16.23
C GLU A 351 19.31 -2.98 -15.12
N SER A 352 20.42 -3.52 -14.62
CA SER A 352 21.20 -2.97 -13.50
C SER A 352 21.84 -1.64 -13.80
#